data_AF-A0A846QCV1-F1
#
_entry.id   AF-A0A846QCV1-F1
#
_cell.length_a   1.000
_cell.length_b   1.000
_cell.length_c   1.000
_cell.angle_alpha   90.00
_cell.angle_beta   90.00
_cell.angle_gamma   90.00
#
_symmetry.space_group_name_H-M   'P 1'
#
loop_
_entity.id
_entity.type
_entity.pdbx_description
1 polymer ?
#
loop_
_entity_poly.entity_id
_entity_poly.type
_entity_poly.pdbx_seq_one_letter_code
_entity_poly.pdbx_strand_id
1 'polypeptide(L)'
;MKKLLALLIPTLFSAIIILQIWMPRALAPQEPVEYLGSEACASCHAEQYSGWNSTMHAKAYSDPVFQAAWEEDGKPSSCLRCHTTGYSAETDTYALEGVTCEQCHGEGMEMTKTLSAELCGSCHEDMQTTFSEWNESAHAASLPDLLALDRPDITGCMPCRTTQGFLTELKGETASPDEPLDTITCAACHDPHGENEHQLRIEPAADLCGACHTGGTTLLHHPQYEYWKEGPHGLAEVGCESCHMYTKPYFSEEEPAATGHTFEIEEGRPLTCGNCHGVLEGIISNEVAVRELNEIHEWFEEEESSISTLIEDATTAIEHTNSTLHSLITEGVPEEVLFNALTTLNASTALVEEAKAAYESVEADASKGLHNPTFYTEKFVEAKLIAENAIDLAEASAKLGEAMKGVDIDEAMKEAISKLEATLKDKEGELKEAETELEISKTALNDTEKKLTDTQTKLATTESALNDTQKQLSDVTQAQTQLQSAIKELENRILEIETGANEGFGLYLGLVVGLIIGIGIAYALRRKRE
;
A
#
# COMPACT_ATOMS: atom_id res chain seq x y z
N MET A 1 -47.34 37.41 76.93
CA MET A 1 -46.31 36.50 76.38
C MET A 1 -46.82 35.39 75.45
N LYS A 2 -48.13 35.24 75.19
CA LYS A 2 -48.67 34.19 74.28
C LYS A 2 -48.99 34.63 72.84
N LYS A 3 -48.79 35.91 72.48
CA LYS A 3 -49.05 36.43 71.12
C LYS A 3 -47.78 36.69 70.27
N LEU A 4 -46.58 36.54 70.84
CA LEU A 4 -45.32 36.70 70.08
C LEU A 4 -44.79 35.38 69.49
N LEU A 5 -45.24 34.20 69.96
CA LEU A 5 -44.78 32.92 69.43
C LEU A 5 -45.50 32.48 68.14
N ALA A 6 -46.66 33.04 67.81
CA ALA A 6 -47.48 32.59 66.68
C ALA A 6 -47.07 33.18 65.31
N LEU A 7 -46.12 34.14 65.31
CA LEU A 7 -45.62 34.80 64.08
C LEU A 7 -44.21 34.33 63.66
N LEU A 8 -43.55 33.49 64.46
CA LEU A 8 -42.20 32.99 64.16
C LEU A 8 -42.20 31.62 63.46
N ILE A 9 -43.32 30.90 63.49
CA ILE A 9 -43.42 29.55 62.88
C ILE A 9 -43.65 29.58 61.36
N PRO A 10 -44.49 30.48 60.78
CA PRO A 10 -44.65 30.52 59.32
C PRO A 10 -43.50 31.21 58.59
N THR A 11 -42.74 32.10 59.24
CA THR A 11 -41.58 32.78 58.62
C THR A 11 -40.36 31.87 58.52
N LEU A 12 -40.16 30.94 59.46
CA LEU A 12 -39.11 29.92 59.38
C LEU A 12 -39.41 28.85 58.32
N PHE A 13 -40.67 28.46 58.12
CA PHE A 13 -41.04 27.48 57.09
C PHE A 13 -40.92 28.04 55.66
N SER A 14 -41.29 29.31 55.44
CA SER A 14 -41.14 29.96 54.13
C SER A 14 -39.68 30.25 53.76
N ALA A 15 -38.82 30.55 54.74
CA ALA A 15 -37.39 30.74 54.49
C ALA A 15 -36.68 29.43 54.09
N ILE A 16 -37.09 28.28 54.65
CA ILE A 16 -36.51 26.97 54.31
C ILE A 16 -36.92 26.53 52.91
N ILE A 17 -38.16 26.76 52.48
CA ILE A 17 -38.63 26.38 51.14
C ILE A 17 -37.98 27.25 50.04
N ILE A 18 -37.75 28.55 50.30
CA ILE A 18 -37.03 29.42 49.35
C ILE A 18 -35.55 29.02 49.24
N LEU A 19 -34.92 28.55 50.33
CA LEU A 19 -33.54 28.02 50.31
C LEU A 19 -33.42 26.69 49.54
N GLN A 20 -34.47 25.86 49.49
CA GLN A 20 -34.46 24.57 48.81
C GLN A 20 -34.72 24.68 47.29
N ILE A 21 -35.28 25.81 46.83
CA ILE A 21 -35.58 26.06 45.39
C ILE A 21 -34.43 26.83 44.70
N TRP A 22 -33.58 27.54 45.46
CA TRP A 22 -32.46 28.34 44.94
C TRP A 22 -31.07 27.74 45.18
N MET A 23 -30.94 26.63 45.91
CA MET A 23 -29.71 25.85 45.83
C MET A 23 -29.73 25.10 44.50
N PRO A 24 -28.78 25.36 43.57
CA PRO A 24 -28.57 24.41 42.48
C PRO A 24 -28.38 23.06 43.15
N ARG A 25 -29.16 22.07 42.72
CA ARG A 25 -28.89 20.67 43.06
C ARG A 25 -27.48 20.45 42.52
N ALA A 26 -26.48 20.52 43.40
CA ALA A 26 -25.15 20.09 43.05
C ALA A 26 -25.37 18.67 42.54
N LEU A 27 -25.12 18.45 41.24
CA LEU A 27 -24.93 17.09 40.77
C LEU A 27 -23.89 16.51 41.74
N ALA A 28 -24.25 15.41 42.40
CA ALA A 28 -23.23 14.64 43.07
C ALA A 28 -22.10 14.48 42.04
N PRO A 29 -20.84 14.78 42.39
CA PRO A 29 -19.75 14.46 41.48
C PRO A 29 -19.95 12.99 41.10
N GLN A 30 -20.06 12.72 39.79
CA GLN A 30 -19.93 11.34 39.35
C GLN A 30 -18.58 10.89 39.88
N GLU A 31 -18.60 9.83 40.69
CA GLU A 31 -17.37 9.13 41.06
C GLU A 31 -16.63 8.87 39.74
N PRO A 32 -15.33 9.23 39.64
CA PRO A 32 -14.57 9.01 38.41
C PRO A 32 -14.69 7.53 38.04
N VAL A 33 -15.06 7.25 36.78
CA VAL A 33 -15.17 5.87 36.32
C VAL A 33 -13.75 5.31 36.31
N GLU A 34 -13.52 4.29 37.12
CA GLU A 34 -12.19 3.70 37.32
C GLU A 34 -11.86 2.75 36.15
N TYR A 35 -10.61 2.80 35.68
CA TYR A 35 -10.09 1.82 34.70
C TYR A 35 -10.08 0.43 35.33
N LEU A 36 -10.68 -0.55 34.65
CA LEU A 36 -10.90 -1.90 35.16
C LEU A 36 -9.84 -2.91 34.71
N GLY A 37 -9.14 -2.62 33.61
CA GLY A 37 -8.17 -3.53 33.00
C GLY A 37 -8.79 -4.57 32.06
N SER A 38 -8.00 -5.02 31.08
CA SER A 38 -8.45 -5.93 30.01
C SER A 38 -9.01 -7.27 30.53
N GLU A 39 -8.57 -7.75 31.68
CA GLU A 39 -9.07 -8.99 32.30
C GLU A 39 -10.56 -8.92 32.68
N ALA A 40 -11.05 -7.72 33.04
CA ALA A 40 -12.48 -7.53 33.33
C ALA A 40 -13.31 -7.81 32.07
N CYS A 41 -12.83 -7.35 30.91
CA CYS A 41 -13.45 -7.54 29.60
C CYS A 41 -13.41 -9.02 29.16
N ALA A 42 -12.32 -9.73 29.45
CA ALA A 42 -12.11 -11.14 29.07
C ALA A 42 -13.19 -12.09 29.60
N SER A 43 -13.85 -11.73 30.72
CA SER A 43 -14.92 -12.53 31.33
C SER A 43 -16.14 -12.70 30.43
N CYS A 44 -16.42 -11.73 29.54
CA CYS A 44 -17.52 -11.75 28.58
C CYS A 44 -17.02 -11.81 27.12
N HIS A 45 -15.88 -11.20 26.82
CA HIS A 45 -15.29 -11.06 25.49
C HIS A 45 -14.00 -11.89 25.34
N ALA A 46 -14.09 -13.18 25.65
CA ALA A 46 -12.91 -14.06 25.71
C ALA A 46 -12.16 -14.18 24.37
N GLU A 47 -12.88 -14.21 23.25
CA GLU A 47 -12.29 -14.30 21.91
C GLU A 47 -11.54 -13.02 21.54
N GLN A 48 -12.19 -11.84 21.68
CA GLN A 48 -11.56 -10.55 21.39
C GLN A 48 -10.37 -10.28 22.31
N TYR A 49 -10.46 -10.66 23.59
CA TYR A 49 -9.35 -10.55 24.53
C TYR A 49 -8.18 -11.44 24.12
N SER A 50 -8.44 -12.69 23.72
CA SER A 50 -7.39 -13.61 23.27
C SER A 50 -6.62 -13.01 22.09
N GLY A 51 -7.36 -12.54 21.08
CA GLY A 51 -6.77 -11.95 19.89
C GLY A 51 -5.96 -10.69 20.21
N TRP A 52 -6.56 -9.72 20.91
CA TRP A 52 -5.88 -8.50 21.36
C TRP A 52 -4.61 -8.77 22.16
N ASN A 53 -4.64 -9.73 23.09
CA ASN A 53 -3.50 -10.04 23.96
C ASN A 53 -2.27 -10.54 23.19
N SER A 54 -2.46 -10.99 21.94
CA SER A 54 -1.38 -11.39 21.05
C SER A 54 -0.73 -10.20 20.29
N THR A 55 -1.45 -9.08 20.17
CA THR A 55 -1.08 -7.91 19.35
C THR A 55 0.05 -7.07 19.96
N MET A 56 0.59 -6.16 19.15
CA MET A 56 1.57 -5.17 19.63
C MET A 56 0.94 -4.11 20.52
N HIS A 57 -0.36 -3.84 20.42
CA HIS A 57 -1.05 -2.92 21.35
C HIS A 57 -1.00 -3.41 22.79
N ALA A 58 -1.33 -4.68 23.02
CA ALA A 58 -1.22 -5.30 24.36
C ALA A 58 0.21 -5.25 24.90
N LYS A 59 1.20 -5.30 24.01
CA LYS A 59 2.63 -5.33 24.35
C LYS A 59 3.30 -3.95 24.28
N ALA A 60 2.58 -2.89 23.93
CA ALA A 60 3.15 -1.59 23.57
C ALA A 60 4.09 -1.04 24.66
N TYR A 61 3.72 -1.21 25.92
CA TYR A 61 4.58 -0.83 27.05
C TYR A 61 5.76 -1.80 27.24
N SER A 62 5.49 -3.10 27.20
CA SER A 62 6.48 -4.14 27.55
C SER A 62 7.46 -4.48 26.42
N ASP A 63 7.25 -3.94 25.22
CA ASP A 63 8.07 -4.24 24.05
C ASP A 63 9.56 -3.93 24.32
N PRO A 64 10.48 -4.89 24.13
CA PRO A 64 11.89 -4.68 24.45
C PRO A 64 12.57 -3.57 23.63
N VAL A 65 12.14 -3.34 22.39
CA VAL A 65 12.70 -2.28 21.53
C VAL A 65 12.27 -0.92 22.07
N PHE A 66 10.98 -0.77 22.39
CA PHE A 66 10.46 0.41 23.05
C PHE A 66 11.15 0.67 24.40
N GLN A 67 11.25 -0.34 25.27
CA GLN A 67 11.87 -0.18 26.59
C GLN A 67 13.33 0.27 26.50
N ALA A 68 14.09 -0.27 25.53
CA ALA A 68 15.47 0.15 25.28
C ALA A 68 15.55 1.61 24.81
N ALA A 69 14.75 2.00 23.82
CA ALA A 69 14.72 3.37 23.29
C ALA A 69 14.24 4.38 24.36
N TRP A 70 13.20 4.02 25.11
CA TRP A 70 12.65 4.86 26.17
C TRP A 70 13.67 5.09 27.30
N GLU A 71 14.45 4.08 27.68
CA GLU A 71 15.55 4.25 28.64
C GLU A 71 16.68 5.13 28.08
N GLU A 72 17.07 4.91 26.83
CA GLU A 72 18.12 5.69 26.14
C GLU A 72 17.76 7.19 26.08
N ASP A 73 16.50 7.51 25.81
CA ASP A 73 15.98 8.88 25.75
C ASP A 73 15.71 9.49 27.15
N GLY A 74 16.01 8.78 28.23
CA GLY A 74 15.86 9.27 29.59
C GLY A 74 14.43 9.22 30.14
N LYS A 75 13.60 8.33 29.57
CA LYS A 75 12.21 8.06 29.95
C LYS A 75 11.28 9.26 29.93
N PRO A 76 11.18 9.99 28.80
CA PRO A 76 10.24 11.09 28.71
C PRO A 76 8.80 10.58 28.87
N SER A 77 7.98 11.29 29.62
CA SER A 77 6.59 10.91 29.87
C SER A 77 5.68 11.10 28.66
N SER A 78 6.11 11.88 27.66
CA SER A 78 5.42 12.01 26.37
C SER A 78 5.21 10.67 25.67
N CYS A 79 6.12 9.71 25.83
CA CYS A 79 5.96 8.35 25.28
C CYS A 79 4.80 7.59 25.92
N LEU A 80 4.50 7.86 27.19
CA LEU A 80 3.47 7.16 27.94
C LEU A 80 2.06 7.52 27.48
N ARG A 81 1.88 8.65 26.79
CA ARG A 81 0.60 9.01 26.15
C ARG A 81 0.11 7.91 25.18
N CYS A 82 1.03 7.25 24.49
CA CYS A 82 0.70 6.25 23.46
C CYS A 82 1.00 4.81 23.92
N HIS A 83 1.93 4.61 24.85
CA HIS A 83 2.36 3.28 25.29
C HIS A 83 1.68 2.81 26.58
N THR A 84 0.74 3.57 27.13
CA THR A 84 -0.05 3.21 28.33
C THR A 84 -1.51 3.56 28.13
N THR A 85 -2.37 3.11 29.05
CA THR A 85 -3.79 3.47 29.05
C THR A 85 -4.10 4.46 30.17
N GLY A 86 -4.93 5.46 29.86
CA GLY A 86 -5.40 6.43 30.85
C GLY A 86 -4.32 7.43 31.28
N TYR A 87 -3.36 7.73 30.40
CA TYR A 87 -2.32 8.73 30.68
C TYR A 87 -2.91 10.14 30.84
N SER A 88 -2.52 10.83 31.90
CA SER A 88 -2.94 12.19 32.23
C SER A 88 -1.73 13.13 32.26
N ALA A 89 -1.66 14.04 31.30
CA ALA A 89 -0.60 15.05 31.22
C ALA A 89 -0.62 16.05 32.41
N GLU A 90 -1.77 16.21 33.09
CA GLU A 90 -1.87 17.08 34.27
C GLU A 90 -1.18 16.49 35.50
N THR A 91 -1.24 15.17 35.63
CA THR A 91 -0.73 14.44 36.80
C THR A 91 0.57 13.71 36.52
N ASP A 92 0.95 13.57 35.24
CA ASP A 92 2.10 12.79 34.76
C ASP A 92 2.00 11.31 35.20
N THR A 93 0.78 10.76 35.18
CA THR A 93 0.49 9.37 35.58
C THR A 93 -0.39 8.67 34.54
N TYR A 94 -0.40 7.34 34.58
CA TYR A 94 -1.27 6.48 33.76
C TYR A 94 -1.98 5.46 34.64
N ALA A 95 -3.07 4.87 34.13
CA ALA A 95 -3.87 3.90 34.86
C ALA A 95 -3.34 2.47 34.69
N LEU A 96 -2.98 2.08 33.46
CA LEU A 96 -2.57 0.72 33.11
C LEU A 96 -1.38 0.73 32.15
N GLU A 97 -0.51 -0.28 32.26
CA GLU A 97 0.56 -0.52 31.27
C GLU A 97 -0.04 -1.08 29.96
N GLY A 98 0.47 -0.61 28.82
CA GLY A 98 0.06 -1.04 27.48
C GLY A 98 -1.17 -0.31 26.94
N VAL A 99 -1.47 -0.55 25.66
CA VAL A 99 -2.70 -0.08 25.01
C VAL A 99 -3.77 -1.14 25.24
N THR A 100 -4.58 -0.91 26.29
CA THR A 100 -5.62 -1.83 26.76
C THR A 100 -6.97 -1.54 26.11
N CYS A 101 -7.97 -2.40 26.38
CA CYS A 101 -9.32 -2.24 25.83
C CYS A 101 -9.88 -0.82 26.04
N GLU A 102 -9.63 -0.26 27.22
CA GLU A 102 -10.18 1.03 27.65
C GLU A 102 -9.54 2.23 26.96
N GLN A 103 -8.36 2.05 26.34
CA GLN A 103 -7.73 3.08 25.51
C GLN A 103 -8.57 3.37 24.24
N CYS A 104 -9.28 2.37 23.73
CA CYS A 104 -10.13 2.49 22.54
C CYS A 104 -11.62 2.59 22.86
N HIS A 105 -12.08 1.85 23.87
CA HIS A 105 -13.50 1.71 24.19
C HIS A 105 -13.98 2.63 25.32
N GLY A 106 -13.06 3.39 25.94
CA GLY A 106 -13.33 4.22 27.11
C GLY A 106 -13.24 3.44 28.42
N GLU A 107 -13.24 4.18 29.53
CA GLU A 107 -13.14 3.65 30.90
C GLU A 107 -14.41 2.91 31.36
N GLY A 108 -14.23 1.84 32.12
CA GLY A 108 -15.32 1.11 32.76
C GLY A 108 -15.96 0.02 31.89
N MET A 109 -17.23 -0.31 32.19
CA MET A 109 -17.95 -1.44 31.54
C MET A 109 -18.77 -1.04 30.30
N GLU A 110 -19.00 0.25 30.08
CA GLU A 110 -19.73 0.76 28.91
C GLU A 110 -18.75 0.93 27.75
N MET A 111 -18.70 -0.05 26.85
CA MET A 111 -17.78 -0.02 25.71
C MET A 111 -18.33 0.83 24.56
N THR A 112 -17.70 1.98 24.31
CA THR A 112 -18.00 2.80 23.13
C THR A 112 -17.41 2.14 21.89
N LYS A 113 -18.22 2.02 20.82
CA LYS A 113 -17.76 1.51 19.52
C LYS A 113 -17.76 2.66 18.54
N THR A 114 -16.57 3.11 18.15
CA THR A 114 -16.37 4.08 17.08
C THR A 114 -15.50 3.44 16.01
N LEU A 115 -15.79 3.73 14.74
CA LEU A 115 -14.98 3.33 13.59
C LEU A 115 -14.21 4.50 13.01
N SER A 116 -14.30 5.68 13.63
CA SER A 116 -13.60 6.88 13.17
C SER A 116 -12.09 6.70 13.28
N ALA A 117 -11.37 7.20 12.28
CA ALA A 117 -9.91 7.07 12.20
C ALA A 117 -9.19 7.85 13.31
N GLU A 118 -9.81 8.92 13.82
CA GLU A 118 -9.30 9.77 14.91
C GLU A 118 -9.02 8.97 16.19
N LEU A 119 -9.76 7.87 16.42
CA LEU A 119 -9.47 6.95 17.52
C LEU A 119 -8.02 6.45 17.45
N CYS A 120 -7.60 6.03 16.25
CA CYS A 120 -6.26 5.54 15.98
C CYS A 120 -5.25 6.70 15.89
N GLY A 121 -5.67 7.81 15.27
CA GLY A 121 -4.87 9.02 15.11
C GLY A 121 -4.39 9.62 16.44
N SER A 122 -5.14 9.42 17.53
CA SER A 122 -4.74 9.88 18.87
C SER A 122 -3.34 9.41 19.32
N CYS A 123 -2.83 8.31 18.75
CA CYS A 123 -1.47 7.81 18.95
C CYS A 123 -0.64 7.73 17.66
N HIS A 124 -1.27 7.54 16.49
CA HIS A 124 -0.60 7.34 15.20
C HIS A 124 -0.36 8.64 14.39
N GLU A 125 -0.24 9.78 15.07
CA GLU A 125 -0.05 11.12 14.48
C GLU A 125 1.37 11.69 14.70
N ASP A 126 1.81 11.87 15.96
CA ASP A 126 2.96 12.72 16.32
C ASP A 126 4.37 12.13 16.02
N MET A 127 4.50 10.81 15.87
CA MET A 127 5.80 10.13 15.65
C MET A 127 5.76 9.02 14.58
N GLN A 128 4.58 8.68 14.08
CA GLN A 128 4.40 7.54 13.17
C GLN A 128 3.84 7.94 11.79
N THR A 129 3.51 9.22 11.55
CA THR A 129 2.95 9.80 10.29
C THR A 129 1.74 9.10 9.66
N THR A 130 1.33 7.93 10.14
CA THR A 130 0.31 7.06 9.52
C THR A 130 -1.04 7.74 9.41
N PHE A 131 -1.50 8.39 10.48
CA PHE A 131 -2.80 9.09 10.45
C PHE A 131 -2.77 10.28 9.49
N SER A 132 -1.69 11.06 9.48
CA SER A 132 -1.54 12.19 8.55
C SER A 132 -1.45 11.71 7.10
N GLU A 133 -0.70 10.64 6.82
CA GLU A 133 -0.60 10.03 5.49
C GLU A 133 -1.96 9.51 5.01
N TRP A 134 -2.68 8.75 5.86
CA TRP A 134 -4.03 8.28 5.56
C TRP A 134 -4.99 9.44 5.28
N ASN A 135 -4.91 10.51 6.07
CA ASN A 135 -5.79 11.67 5.91
C ASN A 135 -5.56 12.43 4.59
N GLU A 136 -4.40 12.26 3.95
CA GLU A 136 -4.10 12.77 2.61
C GLU A 136 -4.60 11.84 1.48
N SER A 137 -4.91 10.59 1.78
CA SER A 137 -5.33 9.59 0.79
C SER A 137 -6.77 9.74 0.32
N ALA A 138 -7.06 9.18 -0.86
CA ALA A 138 -8.44 9.08 -1.36
C ALA A 138 -9.37 8.23 -0.46
N HIS A 139 -8.82 7.33 0.36
CA HIS A 139 -9.61 6.54 1.32
C HIS A 139 -10.24 7.41 2.42
N ALA A 140 -9.54 8.46 2.86
CA ALA A 140 -10.10 9.43 3.82
C ALA A 140 -11.22 10.29 3.20
N ALA A 141 -11.30 10.38 1.87
CA ALA A 141 -12.29 11.14 1.12
C ALA A 141 -13.42 10.28 0.51
N SER A 142 -13.48 8.98 0.80
CA SER A 142 -14.38 8.05 0.11
C SER A 142 -15.88 8.29 0.36
N LEU A 143 -16.23 8.77 1.57
CA LEU A 143 -17.63 9.05 1.94
C LEU A 143 -18.20 10.32 1.29
N PRO A 144 -17.50 11.47 1.27
CA PRO A 144 -17.96 12.66 0.54
C PRO A 144 -18.38 12.38 -0.91
N ASP A 145 -17.60 11.64 -1.71
CA ASP A 145 -18.01 11.37 -3.09
C ASP A 145 -19.23 10.44 -3.17
N LEU A 146 -19.37 9.50 -2.23
CA LEU A 146 -20.53 8.62 -2.15
C LEU A 146 -21.81 9.42 -1.90
N LEU A 147 -21.77 10.36 -0.96
CA LEU A 147 -22.91 11.20 -0.61
C LEU A 147 -23.23 12.25 -1.67
N ALA A 148 -22.29 12.55 -2.57
CA ALA A 148 -22.52 13.40 -3.72
C ALA A 148 -23.32 12.72 -4.85
N LEU A 149 -23.48 11.39 -4.81
CA LEU A 149 -24.29 10.67 -5.79
C LEU A 149 -25.78 10.99 -5.58
N ASP A 150 -26.43 11.56 -6.61
CA ASP A 150 -27.88 11.78 -6.64
C ASP A 150 -28.64 10.45 -6.89
N ARG A 151 -28.40 9.43 -6.05
CA ARG A 151 -29.01 8.11 -6.16
C ARG A 151 -29.64 7.68 -4.83
N PRO A 152 -30.87 7.14 -4.86
CA PRO A 152 -31.60 6.80 -3.63
C PRO A 152 -31.09 5.52 -2.96
N ASP A 153 -30.35 4.66 -3.67
CA ASP A 153 -29.78 3.43 -3.13
C ASP A 153 -28.26 3.43 -3.32
N ILE A 154 -27.56 3.67 -2.21
CA ILE A 154 -26.09 3.64 -2.13
C ILE A 154 -25.58 2.30 -1.59
N THR A 155 -26.47 1.36 -1.24
CA THR A 155 -26.14 0.14 -0.50
C THR A 155 -25.08 -0.70 -1.21
N GLY A 156 -25.17 -0.83 -2.54
CA GLY A 156 -24.18 -1.56 -3.34
C GLY A 156 -22.82 -0.86 -3.46
N CYS A 157 -22.73 0.43 -3.15
CA CYS A 157 -21.48 1.19 -3.15
C CYS A 157 -20.80 1.19 -1.78
N MET A 158 -21.56 0.99 -0.70
CA MET A 158 -21.06 1.09 0.68
C MET A 158 -19.88 0.15 0.99
N PRO A 159 -19.83 -1.12 0.51
CA PRO A 159 -18.72 -2.04 0.82
C PRO A 159 -17.33 -1.48 0.51
N CYS A 160 -17.19 -0.71 -0.56
CA CYS A 160 -15.90 -0.16 -0.98
C CYS A 160 -15.72 1.33 -0.60
N ARG A 161 -16.76 1.97 -0.06
CA ARG A 161 -16.78 3.42 0.18
C ARG A 161 -16.90 3.80 1.65
N THR A 162 -17.20 2.84 2.53
CA THR A 162 -17.41 3.07 3.96
C THR A 162 -16.84 1.92 4.79
N THR A 163 -16.34 2.20 5.98
CA THR A 163 -15.84 1.15 6.89
C THR A 163 -16.98 0.21 7.31
N GLN A 164 -18.15 0.76 7.65
CA GLN A 164 -19.34 0.00 8.04
C GLN A 164 -19.78 -0.95 6.93
N GLY A 165 -19.83 -0.46 5.69
CA GLY A 165 -20.14 -1.25 4.51
C GLY A 165 -19.20 -2.44 4.37
N PHE A 166 -17.89 -2.18 4.39
CA PHE A 166 -16.87 -3.22 4.26
C PHE A 166 -17.00 -4.30 5.35
N LEU A 167 -17.07 -3.90 6.62
CA LEU A 167 -17.14 -4.83 7.75
C LEU A 167 -18.42 -5.67 7.76
N THR A 168 -19.50 -5.16 7.19
CA THR A 168 -20.77 -5.86 7.06
C THR A 168 -20.73 -6.85 5.90
N GLU A 169 -20.12 -6.45 4.78
CA GLU A 169 -19.86 -7.34 3.63
C GLU A 169 -19.01 -8.55 4.04
N LEU A 170 -17.97 -8.36 4.85
CA LEU A 170 -17.15 -9.47 5.37
C LEU A 170 -17.95 -10.51 6.18
N LYS A 171 -19.11 -10.12 6.72
CA LYS A 171 -20.03 -11.01 7.45
C LYS A 171 -21.08 -11.65 6.54
N GLY A 172 -21.09 -11.32 5.24
CA GLY A 172 -22.15 -11.70 4.32
C GLY A 172 -23.47 -10.99 4.59
N GLU A 173 -23.42 -9.80 5.20
CA GLU A 173 -24.56 -8.98 5.57
C GLU A 173 -24.63 -7.73 4.68
N THR A 174 -25.74 -6.98 4.76
CA THR A 174 -25.93 -5.73 4.00
C THR A 174 -25.99 -4.54 4.95
N ALA A 175 -25.13 -3.55 4.72
CA ALA A 175 -25.09 -2.35 5.56
C ALA A 175 -26.31 -1.44 5.33
N SER A 176 -26.77 -0.80 6.39
CA SER A 176 -27.89 0.15 6.33
C SER A 176 -27.38 1.57 6.04
N PRO A 177 -27.92 2.28 5.03
CA PRO A 177 -27.55 3.67 4.76
C PRO A 177 -28.05 4.66 5.81
N ASP A 178 -28.96 4.24 6.70
CA ASP A 178 -29.51 5.07 7.78
C ASP A 178 -28.62 5.11 9.04
N GLU A 179 -27.58 4.27 9.11
CA GLU A 179 -26.63 4.25 10.21
C GLU A 179 -25.51 5.30 10.00
N PRO A 180 -24.86 5.78 11.08
CA PRO A 180 -23.68 6.63 10.94
C PRO A 180 -22.61 5.92 10.12
N LEU A 181 -22.16 6.57 9.04
CA LEU A 181 -21.14 6.06 8.13
C LEU A 181 -19.84 6.82 8.35
N ASP A 182 -18.75 6.06 8.42
CA ASP A 182 -17.40 6.57 8.31
C ASP A 182 -16.87 6.28 6.91
N THR A 183 -15.94 7.11 6.46
CA THR A 183 -15.12 6.84 5.27
C THR A 183 -14.34 5.52 5.44
N ILE A 184 -13.56 5.09 4.45
CA ILE A 184 -12.62 3.97 4.67
C ILE A 184 -11.55 4.39 5.70
N THR A 185 -11.66 3.87 6.92
CA THR A 185 -10.76 4.18 8.05
C THR A 185 -9.77 3.04 8.30
N CYS A 186 -8.90 3.23 9.30
CA CYS A 186 -7.94 2.21 9.75
C CYS A 186 -8.64 0.87 10.05
N ALA A 187 -9.85 0.90 10.61
CA ALA A 187 -10.59 -0.30 11.01
C ALA A 187 -11.17 -1.07 9.82
N ALA A 188 -11.22 -0.49 8.62
CA ALA A 188 -11.57 -1.23 7.41
C ALA A 188 -10.46 -2.23 7.04
N CYS A 189 -9.20 -1.84 7.20
CA CYS A 189 -8.04 -2.66 6.84
C CYS A 189 -7.53 -3.50 8.02
N HIS A 190 -7.52 -2.92 9.22
CA HIS A 190 -6.95 -3.54 10.41
C HIS A 190 -8.03 -4.01 11.40
N ASP A 191 -7.79 -5.19 11.98
CA ASP A 191 -8.53 -5.69 13.13
C ASP A 191 -7.73 -5.46 14.43
N PRO A 192 -8.12 -4.49 15.27
CA PRO A 192 -7.44 -4.25 16.55
C PRO A 192 -7.49 -5.45 17.50
N HIS A 193 -8.39 -6.42 17.25
CA HIS A 193 -8.50 -7.66 18.00
C HIS A 193 -8.03 -8.89 17.22
N GLY A 194 -7.53 -8.73 15.99
CA GLY A 194 -7.10 -9.84 15.13
C GLY A 194 -5.69 -10.32 15.43
N GLU A 195 -5.42 -11.58 15.10
CA GLU A 195 -4.10 -12.24 15.27
C GLU A 195 -3.29 -12.30 13.96
N ASN A 196 -3.87 -11.81 12.86
CA ASN A 196 -3.25 -11.79 11.55
C ASN A 196 -1.99 -10.90 11.55
N GLU A 197 -1.07 -11.18 10.63
CA GLU A 197 0.12 -10.38 10.38
C GLU A 197 -0.28 -8.92 10.09
N HIS A 198 0.44 -7.99 10.73
CA HIS A 198 0.11 -6.55 10.72
C HIS A 198 -1.35 -6.23 11.09
N GLN A 199 -2.05 -7.17 11.73
CA GLN A 199 -3.45 -7.10 12.09
C GLN A 199 -4.39 -6.88 10.89
N LEU A 200 -4.04 -7.34 9.69
CA LEU A 200 -4.89 -7.17 8.51
C LEU A 200 -6.17 -8.03 8.59
N ARG A 201 -7.29 -7.52 8.07
CA ARG A 201 -8.56 -8.27 8.05
C ARG A 201 -8.59 -9.38 7.02
N ILE A 202 -7.85 -9.21 5.93
CA ILE A 202 -7.71 -10.18 4.84
C ILE A 202 -6.22 -10.33 4.57
N GLU A 203 -5.78 -11.58 4.43
CA GLU A 203 -4.42 -11.92 4.03
C GLU A 203 -4.43 -12.84 2.81
N PRO A 204 -3.47 -12.68 1.89
CA PRO A 204 -2.41 -11.66 1.86
C PRO A 204 -2.96 -10.24 1.63
N ALA A 205 -2.14 -9.21 1.87
CA ALA A 205 -2.55 -7.81 1.73
C ALA A 205 -3.10 -7.47 0.33
N ALA A 206 -2.59 -8.10 -0.74
CA ALA A 206 -3.15 -7.98 -2.08
C ALA A 206 -4.64 -8.36 -2.17
N ASP A 207 -5.08 -9.37 -1.42
CA ASP A 207 -6.49 -9.77 -1.37
C ASP A 207 -7.35 -8.77 -0.59
N LEU A 208 -6.77 -8.08 0.40
CA LEU A 208 -7.42 -6.96 1.08
C LEU A 208 -7.67 -5.80 0.11
N CYS A 209 -6.65 -5.42 -0.68
CA CYS A 209 -6.78 -4.38 -1.70
C CYS A 209 -7.82 -4.79 -2.75
N GLY A 210 -7.76 -6.05 -3.23
CA GLY A 210 -8.66 -6.61 -4.22
C GLY A 210 -10.11 -6.78 -3.78
N ALA A 211 -10.40 -6.71 -2.48
CA ALA A 211 -11.77 -6.71 -1.98
C ALA A 211 -12.55 -5.45 -2.41
N CYS A 212 -11.84 -4.37 -2.75
CA CYS A 212 -12.43 -3.12 -3.24
C CYS A 212 -11.96 -2.75 -4.66
N HIS A 213 -10.68 -2.93 -4.96
CA HIS A 213 -10.07 -2.62 -6.26
C HIS A 213 -10.25 -3.76 -7.26
N THR A 214 -11.50 -4.07 -7.54
CA THR A 214 -11.94 -5.14 -8.45
C THR A 214 -12.93 -4.59 -9.46
N GLY A 215 -12.78 -5.01 -10.72
CA GLY A 215 -13.70 -4.70 -11.80
C GLY A 215 -14.93 -5.62 -11.86
N GLY A 216 -14.98 -6.61 -10.95
CA GLY A 216 -15.98 -7.66 -10.94
C GLY A 216 -16.07 -8.36 -12.31
N THR A 217 -17.28 -8.68 -12.74
CA THR A 217 -17.48 -9.35 -14.03
C THR A 217 -17.38 -8.42 -15.25
N THR A 218 -17.42 -7.11 -15.04
CA THR A 218 -17.48 -6.12 -16.14
C THR A 218 -16.13 -5.54 -16.49
N LEU A 219 -15.15 -5.60 -15.59
CA LEU A 219 -13.79 -5.06 -15.75
C LEU A 219 -13.72 -3.58 -16.17
N LEU A 220 -14.81 -2.83 -15.94
CA LEU A 220 -14.98 -1.49 -16.49
C LEU A 220 -14.65 -0.36 -15.51
N HIS A 221 -14.64 -0.66 -14.21
CA HIS A 221 -14.30 0.30 -13.18
C HIS A 221 -13.25 -0.34 -12.28
N HIS A 222 -12.09 0.31 -12.14
CA HIS A 222 -11.01 -0.07 -11.23
C HIS A 222 -10.70 -1.60 -11.19
N PRO A 223 -10.35 -2.24 -12.34
CA PRO A 223 -10.03 -3.66 -12.43
C PRO A 223 -8.60 -4.01 -11.99
N GLN A 224 -8.03 -3.25 -11.03
CA GLN A 224 -6.61 -3.39 -10.68
C GLN A 224 -6.25 -4.80 -10.23
N TYR A 225 -7.08 -5.43 -9.39
CA TYR A 225 -6.80 -6.76 -8.88
C TYR A 225 -6.81 -7.83 -9.98
N GLU A 226 -7.77 -7.78 -10.91
CA GLU A 226 -7.82 -8.73 -12.03
C GLU A 226 -6.61 -8.59 -12.94
N TYR A 227 -6.19 -7.36 -13.24
CA TYR A 227 -5.06 -7.13 -14.13
C TYR A 227 -3.73 -7.45 -13.45
N TRP A 228 -3.50 -6.95 -12.24
CA TRP A 228 -2.30 -7.24 -11.45
C TRP A 228 -2.05 -8.73 -11.29
N LYS A 229 -3.11 -9.51 -10.96
CA LYS A 229 -3.01 -10.94 -10.64
C LYS A 229 -2.46 -11.77 -11.80
N GLU A 230 -2.75 -11.36 -13.03
CA GLU A 230 -2.25 -12.03 -14.24
C GLU A 230 -0.96 -11.40 -14.78
N GLY A 231 -0.55 -10.26 -14.23
CA GLY A 231 0.68 -9.56 -14.62
C GLY A 231 1.94 -10.12 -13.99
N PRO A 232 3.13 -9.70 -14.46
CA PRO A 232 4.42 -10.25 -14.00
C PRO A 232 4.65 -10.15 -12.49
N HIS A 233 4.24 -9.03 -11.88
CA HIS A 233 4.37 -8.80 -10.44
C HIS A 233 3.39 -9.66 -9.62
N GLY A 234 2.13 -9.77 -10.04
CA GLY A 234 1.16 -10.64 -9.37
C GLY A 234 1.53 -12.12 -9.48
N LEU A 235 2.03 -12.56 -10.65
CA LEU A 235 2.56 -13.92 -10.85
C LEU A 235 3.80 -14.21 -10.01
N ALA A 236 4.55 -13.17 -9.62
CA ALA A 236 5.69 -13.26 -8.70
C ALA A 236 5.30 -13.07 -7.22
N GLU A 237 3.99 -13.02 -6.91
CA GLU A 237 3.45 -12.80 -5.56
C GLU A 237 3.90 -11.46 -4.93
N VAL A 238 4.22 -10.46 -5.75
CA VAL A 238 4.50 -9.09 -5.30
C VAL A 238 3.16 -8.37 -5.08
N GLY A 239 2.76 -8.23 -3.81
CA GLY A 239 1.49 -7.62 -3.43
C GLY A 239 1.41 -6.12 -3.69
N CYS A 240 0.18 -5.58 -3.72
CA CYS A 240 -0.08 -4.16 -3.97
C CYS A 240 0.67 -3.25 -2.99
N GLU A 241 0.71 -3.64 -1.72
CA GLU A 241 1.40 -2.94 -0.63
C GLU A 241 2.90 -2.80 -0.85
N SER A 242 3.52 -3.69 -1.64
CA SER A 242 4.95 -3.60 -1.96
C SER A 242 5.31 -2.36 -2.80
N CYS A 243 4.35 -1.86 -3.58
CA CYS A 243 4.51 -0.66 -4.40
C CYS A 243 3.78 0.55 -3.80
N HIS A 244 2.53 0.36 -3.39
CA HIS A 244 1.66 1.43 -2.92
C HIS A 244 1.90 1.82 -1.45
N MET A 245 2.51 0.95 -0.64
CA MET A 245 2.79 1.23 0.77
C MET A 245 4.29 1.22 1.07
N TYR A 246 5.06 2.02 0.33
CA TYR A 246 6.49 2.17 0.60
C TYR A 246 6.74 2.76 2.00
N THR A 247 7.53 2.05 2.80
CA THR A 247 7.91 2.48 4.15
C THR A 247 9.35 2.99 4.21
N LYS A 248 9.58 4.06 4.95
CA LYS A 248 10.90 4.58 5.32
C LYS A 248 10.97 4.74 6.85
N PRO A 249 12.02 4.28 7.54
CA PRO A 249 12.16 4.57 8.96
C PRO A 249 12.40 6.07 9.20
N TYR A 250 12.10 6.52 10.42
CA TYR A 250 12.41 7.88 10.86
C TYR A 250 13.94 8.08 10.95
N PHE A 251 14.45 9.17 10.39
CA PHE A 251 15.86 9.56 10.51
C PHE A 251 16.05 10.91 11.22
N SER A 252 15.28 11.93 10.85
CA SER A 252 15.30 13.26 11.48
C SER A 252 13.99 14.03 11.23
N GLU A 253 13.85 15.24 11.76
CA GLU A 253 12.70 16.11 11.43
C GLU A 253 12.67 16.47 9.94
N GLU A 254 13.83 16.62 9.29
CA GLU A 254 13.96 16.86 7.84
C GLU A 254 13.76 15.59 7.00
N GLU A 255 13.89 14.42 7.62
CA GLU A 255 13.70 13.10 7.01
C GLU A 255 12.78 12.23 7.88
N PRO A 256 11.47 12.56 7.92
CA PRO A 256 10.51 11.84 8.74
C PRO A 256 10.35 10.39 8.25
N ALA A 257 9.71 9.57 9.09
CA ALA A 257 9.25 8.26 8.68
C ALA A 257 8.22 8.40 7.55
N ALA A 258 8.15 7.36 6.72
CA ALA A 258 7.04 7.14 5.82
C ALA A 258 6.45 5.76 6.14
N THR A 259 5.14 5.67 6.28
CA THR A 259 4.46 4.40 6.53
C THR A 259 3.69 3.88 5.32
N GLY A 260 3.72 4.61 4.21
CA GLY A 260 3.07 4.22 2.96
C GLY A 260 1.56 4.35 2.97
N HIS A 261 0.96 5.03 3.95
CA HIS A 261 -0.49 5.12 4.09
C HIS A 261 -1.12 6.27 3.30
N THR A 262 -0.34 6.94 2.45
CA THR A 262 -0.88 7.73 1.33
C THR A 262 -1.41 6.82 0.22
N PHE A 263 -0.93 5.57 0.15
CA PHE A 263 -1.17 4.58 -0.91
C PHE A 263 -0.68 4.99 -2.31
N GLU A 264 0.01 6.13 -2.38
CA GLU A 264 0.55 6.68 -3.61
C GLU A 264 1.97 6.16 -3.82
N ILE A 265 2.30 5.86 -5.07
CA ILE A 265 3.68 5.62 -5.47
C ILE A 265 4.35 7.00 -5.54
N GLU A 266 5.25 7.32 -4.59
CA GLU A 266 5.92 8.64 -4.53
C GLU A 266 6.45 9.06 -5.92
N GLU A 267 5.93 10.16 -6.47
CA GLU A 267 6.36 10.70 -7.76
C GLU A 267 7.89 10.92 -7.78
N GLY A 268 8.58 10.21 -8.68
CA GLY A 268 10.00 10.41 -8.92
C GLY A 268 10.96 9.70 -7.96
N ARG A 269 10.52 8.70 -7.18
CA ARG A 269 11.44 7.93 -6.32
C ARG A 269 11.84 6.57 -6.89
N PRO A 270 13.15 6.34 -7.07
CA PRO A 270 13.68 5.03 -7.35
C PRO A 270 13.40 4.00 -6.20
N LEU A 271 13.34 4.40 -4.93
CA LEU A 271 13.43 3.44 -3.81
C LEU A 271 12.34 2.35 -3.74
N THR A 272 11.10 2.62 -4.18
CA THR A 272 10.02 1.61 -4.23
C THR A 272 10.44 0.39 -5.06
N CYS A 273 10.90 0.62 -6.29
CA CYS A 273 11.39 -0.44 -7.17
C CYS A 273 12.73 -1.00 -6.69
N GLY A 274 13.59 -0.13 -6.14
CA GLY A 274 14.95 -0.47 -5.71
C GLY A 274 15.04 -1.56 -4.65
N ASN A 275 14.03 -1.71 -3.80
CA ASN A 275 13.98 -2.75 -2.77
C ASN A 275 14.06 -4.17 -3.36
N CYS A 276 13.49 -4.38 -4.55
CA CYS A 276 13.51 -5.67 -5.23
C CYS A 276 14.47 -5.67 -6.42
N HIS A 277 14.55 -4.56 -7.15
CA HIS A 277 15.31 -4.47 -8.38
C HIS A 277 16.79 -4.13 -8.16
N GLY A 278 17.34 -4.06 -6.93
CA GLY A 278 18.69 -3.58 -6.55
C GLY A 278 19.93 -4.48 -6.76
N VAL A 279 20.88 -4.00 -7.60
CA VAL A 279 22.27 -4.41 -7.95
C VAL A 279 22.46 -5.67 -8.82
N LEU A 280 22.45 -5.48 -10.13
CA LEU A 280 23.20 -6.31 -11.09
C LEU A 280 24.38 -5.50 -11.66
N GLU A 281 25.60 -6.00 -11.46
CA GLU A 281 26.83 -5.57 -12.15
C GLU A 281 27.24 -4.09 -12.03
N GLY A 282 26.96 -3.44 -10.88
CA GLY A 282 27.47 -2.08 -10.61
C GLY A 282 26.76 -0.95 -11.35
N ILE A 283 25.64 -1.25 -12.01
CA ILE A 283 24.64 -0.26 -12.41
C ILE A 283 23.64 -0.17 -11.25
N ILE A 284 23.27 1.05 -10.86
CA ILE A 284 22.16 1.27 -9.93
C ILE A 284 20.89 0.88 -10.67
N SER A 285 20.52 -0.40 -10.59
CA SER A 285 19.37 -1.04 -11.23
C SER A 285 18.03 -0.40 -10.90
N ASN A 286 18.02 0.44 -9.87
CA ASN A 286 16.91 1.31 -9.59
C ASN A 286 16.66 2.36 -10.68
N GLU A 287 17.73 2.96 -11.21
CA GLU A 287 17.64 3.85 -12.36
C GLU A 287 17.13 3.11 -13.61
N VAL A 288 17.42 1.81 -13.72
CA VAL A 288 16.91 0.96 -14.80
C VAL A 288 15.42 0.72 -14.65
N ALA A 289 14.95 0.32 -13.46
CA ALA A 289 13.53 0.11 -13.21
C ALA A 289 12.70 1.39 -13.42
N VAL A 290 13.19 2.54 -12.94
CA VAL A 290 12.55 3.84 -13.18
C VAL A 290 12.57 4.22 -14.66
N ARG A 291 13.66 3.94 -15.38
CA ARG A 291 13.73 4.19 -16.82
C ARG A 291 12.75 3.31 -17.58
N GLU A 292 12.68 2.01 -17.28
CA GLU A 292 11.74 1.08 -17.91
C GLU A 292 10.29 1.49 -17.62
N LEU A 293 9.99 1.94 -16.39
CA LEU A 293 8.69 2.50 -16.05
C LEU A 293 8.35 3.71 -16.92
N ASN A 294 9.28 4.65 -17.07
CA ASN A 294 9.08 5.82 -17.93
C ASN A 294 8.90 5.43 -19.40
N GLU A 295 9.67 4.46 -19.90
CA GLU A 295 9.51 3.94 -21.27
C GLU A 295 8.13 3.31 -21.48
N ILE A 296 7.61 2.56 -20.49
CA ILE A 296 6.25 2.00 -20.52
C ILE A 296 5.20 3.12 -20.53
N HIS A 297 5.34 4.12 -19.66
CA HIS A 297 4.39 5.24 -19.58
C HIS A 297 4.39 6.09 -20.86
N GLU A 298 5.55 6.42 -21.41
CA GLU A 298 5.67 7.16 -22.67
C GLU A 298 5.02 6.38 -23.83
N TRP A 299 5.31 5.08 -23.94
CA TRP A 299 4.66 4.22 -24.93
C TRP A 299 3.14 4.17 -24.73
N PHE A 300 2.67 4.07 -23.49
CA PHE A 300 1.24 4.04 -23.19
C PHE A 300 0.54 5.33 -23.63
N GLU A 301 1.12 6.49 -23.30
CA GLU A 301 0.57 7.80 -23.69
C GLU A 301 0.52 7.99 -25.22
N GLU A 302 1.53 7.50 -25.94
CA GLU A 302 1.54 7.50 -27.41
C GLU A 302 0.43 6.61 -27.99
N GLU A 303 0.26 5.40 -27.46
CA GLU A 303 -0.75 4.45 -27.91
C GLU A 303 -2.17 4.92 -27.60
N GLU A 304 -2.39 5.47 -26.40
CA GLU A 304 -3.65 6.07 -25.96
C GLU A 304 -4.09 7.20 -26.91
N SER A 305 -3.17 8.11 -27.23
CA SER A 305 -3.40 9.19 -28.20
C SER A 305 -3.75 8.64 -29.59
N SER A 306 -3.05 7.60 -30.03
CA SER A 306 -3.31 6.93 -31.31
C SER A 306 -4.70 6.30 -31.36
N ILE A 307 -5.12 5.60 -30.30
CA ILE A 307 -6.43 4.93 -30.23
C ILE A 307 -7.55 5.97 -30.19
N SER A 308 -7.41 7.00 -29.35
CA SER A 308 -8.39 8.08 -29.27
C SER A 308 -8.62 8.75 -30.63
N THR A 309 -7.53 8.97 -31.39
CA THR A 309 -7.62 9.53 -32.74
C THR A 309 -8.37 8.60 -33.69
N LEU A 310 -8.07 7.30 -33.68
CA LEU A 310 -8.76 6.32 -34.54
C LEU A 310 -10.26 6.22 -34.22
N ILE A 311 -10.64 6.27 -32.94
CA ILE A 311 -12.05 6.28 -32.51
C ILE A 311 -12.76 7.55 -33.00
N GLU A 312 -12.10 8.72 -32.93
CA GLU A 312 -12.64 9.98 -33.45
C GLU A 312 -12.79 9.94 -34.98
N ASP A 313 -11.80 9.41 -35.69
CA ASP A 313 -11.82 9.23 -37.15
C ASP A 313 -12.94 8.28 -37.57
N ALA A 314 -13.12 7.16 -36.87
CA ALA A 314 -14.23 6.22 -37.10
C ALA A 314 -15.59 6.87 -36.89
N THR A 315 -15.73 7.64 -35.81
CA THR A 315 -16.96 8.38 -35.51
C THR A 315 -17.26 9.41 -36.61
N THR A 316 -16.25 10.15 -37.05
CA THR A 316 -16.36 11.12 -38.14
C THR A 316 -16.73 10.45 -39.47
N ALA A 317 -16.15 9.29 -39.78
CA ALA A 317 -16.49 8.51 -40.97
C ALA A 317 -17.95 8.02 -40.95
N ILE A 318 -18.45 7.60 -39.79
CA ILE A 318 -19.86 7.23 -39.60
C ILE A 318 -20.78 8.43 -39.81
N GLU A 319 -20.49 9.58 -39.19
CA GLU A 319 -21.30 10.80 -39.35
C GLU A 319 -21.35 11.27 -40.80
N HIS A 320 -20.19 11.27 -41.47
CA HIS A 320 -20.10 11.60 -42.89
C HIS A 320 -20.94 10.64 -43.74
N THR A 321 -20.79 9.34 -43.51
CA THR A 321 -21.54 8.30 -44.24
C THR A 321 -23.05 8.43 -44.00
N ASN A 322 -23.46 8.69 -42.77
CA ASN A 322 -24.87 8.90 -42.43
C ASN A 322 -25.45 10.10 -43.20
N SER A 323 -24.71 11.21 -43.29
CA SER A 323 -25.09 12.39 -44.06
C SER A 323 -25.22 12.07 -45.57
N THR A 324 -24.25 11.32 -46.12
CA THR A 324 -24.28 10.84 -47.51
C THR A 324 -25.50 9.98 -47.78
N LEU A 325 -25.79 9.00 -46.92
CA LEU A 325 -26.98 8.14 -47.05
C LEU A 325 -28.28 8.95 -46.98
N HIS A 326 -28.37 9.95 -46.10
CA HIS A 326 -29.53 10.86 -46.04
C HIS A 326 -29.71 11.66 -47.34
N SER A 327 -28.62 12.12 -47.97
CA SER A 327 -28.69 12.80 -49.26
C SER A 327 -29.25 11.88 -50.35
N LEU A 328 -28.80 10.61 -50.40
CA LEU A 328 -29.23 9.63 -51.39
C LEU A 328 -30.73 9.30 -51.33
N ILE A 329 -31.36 9.39 -50.16
CA ILE A 329 -32.84 9.28 -50.01
C ILE A 329 -33.54 10.30 -50.89
N THR A 330 -33.05 11.55 -50.90
CA THR A 330 -33.65 12.65 -51.68
C THR A 330 -33.37 12.54 -53.18
N GLU A 331 -32.41 11.71 -53.56
CA GLU A 331 -31.99 11.49 -54.94
C GLU A 331 -32.66 10.27 -55.60
N GLY A 332 -33.51 9.55 -54.87
CA GLY A 332 -34.35 8.47 -55.41
C GLY A 332 -33.68 7.10 -55.51
N VAL A 333 -32.65 6.85 -54.68
CA VAL A 333 -32.01 5.52 -54.57
C VAL A 333 -33.02 4.48 -54.02
N PRO A 334 -33.00 3.21 -54.50
CA PRO A 334 -33.91 2.17 -54.01
C PRO A 334 -33.81 1.90 -52.51
N GLU A 335 -34.95 1.66 -51.86
CA GLU A 335 -35.05 1.43 -50.42
C GLU A 335 -34.23 0.23 -49.93
N GLU A 336 -34.15 -0.84 -50.72
CA GLU A 336 -33.36 -2.05 -50.40
C GLU A 336 -31.85 -1.76 -50.31
N VAL A 337 -31.35 -0.86 -51.16
CA VAL A 337 -29.94 -0.44 -51.16
C VAL A 337 -29.64 0.39 -49.92
N LEU A 338 -30.52 1.35 -49.62
CA LEU A 338 -30.43 2.20 -48.42
C LEU A 338 -30.48 1.35 -47.14
N PHE A 339 -31.34 0.32 -47.11
CA PHE A 339 -31.43 -0.61 -45.99
C PHE A 339 -30.13 -1.39 -45.75
N ASN A 340 -29.53 -1.92 -46.82
CA ASN A 340 -28.25 -2.65 -46.71
C ASN A 340 -27.11 -1.73 -46.27
N ALA A 341 -27.01 -0.52 -46.84
CA ALA A 341 -26.00 0.46 -46.45
C ALA A 341 -26.17 0.91 -44.98
N LEU A 342 -27.41 1.14 -44.53
CA LEU A 342 -27.70 1.49 -43.13
C LEU A 342 -27.38 0.34 -42.17
N THR A 343 -27.61 -0.91 -42.58
CA THR A 343 -27.23 -2.10 -41.81
C THR A 343 -25.71 -2.19 -41.64
N THR A 344 -24.95 -1.96 -42.72
CA THR A 344 -23.49 -1.88 -42.67
C THR A 344 -23.00 -0.74 -41.78
N LEU A 345 -23.65 0.43 -41.85
CA LEU A 345 -23.32 1.58 -41.00
C LEU A 345 -23.56 1.28 -39.51
N ASN A 346 -24.67 0.61 -39.18
CA ASN A 346 -24.95 0.19 -37.80
C ASN A 346 -23.91 -0.80 -37.26
N ALA A 347 -23.41 -1.71 -38.12
CA ALA A 347 -22.32 -2.61 -37.74
C ALA A 347 -21.02 -1.82 -37.48
N SER A 348 -20.72 -0.81 -38.29
CA SER A 348 -19.58 0.11 -38.05
C SER A 348 -19.74 0.86 -36.72
N THR A 349 -20.94 1.36 -36.39
CA THR A 349 -21.22 1.98 -35.08
C THR A 349 -21.00 1.01 -33.93
N ALA A 350 -21.40 -0.26 -34.06
CA ALA A 350 -21.16 -1.25 -33.02
C ALA A 350 -19.66 -1.51 -32.80
N LEU A 351 -18.85 -1.51 -33.87
CA LEU A 351 -17.39 -1.64 -33.76
C LEU A 351 -16.77 -0.44 -33.02
N VAL A 352 -17.25 0.79 -33.23
CA VAL A 352 -16.76 1.96 -32.47
C VAL A 352 -17.01 1.80 -30.97
N GLU A 353 -18.20 1.33 -30.58
CA GLU A 353 -18.51 1.07 -29.17
C GLU A 353 -17.64 -0.05 -28.58
N GLU A 354 -17.32 -1.07 -29.37
CA GLU A 354 -16.43 -2.16 -28.96
C GLU A 354 -14.97 -1.70 -28.79
N ALA A 355 -14.45 -0.90 -29.72
CA ALA A 355 -13.12 -0.28 -29.61
C ALA A 355 -13.03 0.63 -28.39
N LYS A 356 -14.08 1.41 -28.13
CA LYS A 356 -14.18 2.28 -26.94
C LYS A 356 -14.19 1.47 -25.65
N ALA A 357 -14.97 0.39 -25.58
CA ALA A 357 -15.00 -0.46 -24.40
C ALA A 357 -13.64 -1.15 -24.14
N ALA A 358 -12.96 -1.61 -25.19
CA ALA A 358 -11.61 -2.18 -25.06
C ALA A 358 -10.62 -1.15 -24.50
N TYR A 359 -10.67 0.10 -25.00
CA TYR A 359 -9.86 1.20 -24.51
C TYR A 359 -10.22 1.62 -23.06
N GLU A 360 -11.50 1.82 -22.75
CA GLU A 360 -11.96 2.23 -21.42
C GLU A 360 -11.61 1.19 -20.34
N SER A 361 -11.64 -0.10 -20.68
CA SER A 361 -11.24 -1.16 -19.75
C SER A 361 -9.78 -1.08 -19.32
N VAL A 362 -8.91 -0.55 -20.19
CA VAL A 362 -7.50 -0.31 -19.92
C VAL A 362 -7.30 0.96 -19.10
N GLU A 363 -7.98 2.04 -19.48
CA GLU A 363 -7.94 3.33 -18.76
C GLU A 363 -8.42 3.17 -17.31
N ALA A 364 -9.44 2.34 -17.10
CA ALA A 364 -10.05 2.11 -15.78
C ALA A 364 -9.08 1.57 -14.73
N ASP A 365 -7.99 0.91 -15.13
CA ASP A 365 -6.97 0.42 -14.20
C ASP A 365 -6.04 1.53 -13.70
N ALA A 366 -5.81 2.58 -14.50
CA ALA A 366 -5.00 3.74 -14.15
C ALA A 366 -3.51 3.48 -13.81
N SER A 367 -2.97 2.27 -13.95
CA SER A 367 -1.54 1.98 -13.73
C SER A 367 -0.64 2.31 -14.93
N LYS A 368 -1.21 2.83 -16.03
CA LYS A 368 -0.52 3.08 -17.31
C LYS A 368 0.25 1.85 -17.82
N GLY A 369 -0.34 0.67 -17.62
CA GLY A 369 0.21 -0.59 -18.08
C GLY A 369 1.12 -1.32 -17.09
N LEU A 370 1.47 -0.72 -15.95
CA LEU A 370 2.41 -1.31 -14.99
C LEU A 370 1.88 -2.61 -14.38
N HIS A 371 0.57 -2.71 -14.11
CA HIS A 371 -0.01 -3.90 -13.51
C HIS A 371 0.10 -5.14 -14.41
N ASN A 372 -0.03 -5.00 -15.72
CA ASN A 372 0.01 -6.14 -16.65
C ASN A 372 0.39 -5.77 -18.10
N PRO A 373 1.62 -5.33 -18.38
CA PRO A 373 1.98 -4.68 -19.64
C PRO A 373 1.62 -5.49 -20.89
N THR A 374 1.72 -6.82 -20.84
CA THR A 374 1.34 -7.70 -21.96
C THR A 374 -0.15 -7.61 -22.29
N PHE A 375 -1.03 -7.63 -21.28
CA PHE A 375 -2.46 -7.50 -21.48
C PHE A 375 -2.83 -6.15 -22.11
N TYR A 376 -2.20 -5.06 -21.69
CA TYR A 376 -2.44 -3.74 -22.30
C TYR A 376 -2.02 -3.71 -23.77
N THR A 377 -0.86 -4.27 -24.11
CA THR A 377 -0.43 -4.35 -25.51
C THR A 377 -1.45 -5.11 -26.36
N GLU A 378 -1.97 -6.23 -25.87
CA GLU A 378 -3.01 -6.99 -26.59
C GLU A 378 -4.30 -6.17 -26.76
N LYS A 379 -4.76 -5.49 -25.70
CA LYS A 379 -5.97 -4.67 -25.72
C LYS A 379 -5.86 -3.44 -26.61
N PHE A 380 -4.69 -2.80 -26.64
CA PHE A 380 -4.44 -1.67 -27.53
C PHE A 380 -4.42 -2.09 -28.99
N VAL A 381 -3.79 -3.22 -29.32
CA VAL A 381 -3.82 -3.78 -30.68
C VAL A 381 -5.26 -4.12 -31.09
N GLU A 382 -6.04 -4.74 -30.18
CA GLU A 382 -7.46 -5.03 -30.40
C GLU A 382 -8.27 -3.76 -30.67
N ALA A 383 -8.17 -2.74 -29.81
CA ALA A 383 -8.91 -1.48 -29.95
C ALA A 383 -8.58 -0.75 -31.26
N LYS A 384 -7.29 -0.69 -31.64
CA LYS A 384 -6.85 -0.09 -32.91
C LYS A 384 -7.44 -0.82 -34.10
N LEU A 385 -7.33 -2.15 -34.14
CA LEU A 385 -7.83 -2.96 -35.25
C LEU A 385 -9.35 -2.82 -35.40
N ILE A 386 -10.09 -2.80 -34.29
CA ILE A 386 -11.55 -2.62 -34.31
C ILE A 386 -11.92 -1.22 -34.83
N ALA A 387 -11.21 -0.17 -34.39
CA ALA A 387 -11.46 1.20 -34.85
C ALA A 387 -11.15 1.37 -36.36
N GLU A 388 -10.05 0.80 -36.85
CA GLU A 388 -9.71 0.79 -38.27
C GLU A 388 -10.78 0.06 -39.11
N ASN A 389 -11.24 -1.10 -38.64
CA ASN A 389 -12.32 -1.82 -39.30
C ASN A 389 -13.64 -1.03 -39.31
N ALA A 390 -13.91 -0.24 -38.27
CA ALA A 390 -15.08 0.63 -38.22
C ALA A 390 -15.02 1.72 -39.31
N ILE A 391 -13.84 2.34 -39.51
CA ILE A 391 -13.59 3.32 -40.59
C ILE A 391 -13.84 2.67 -41.95
N ASP A 392 -13.16 1.56 -42.22
CA ASP A 392 -13.26 0.85 -43.51
C ASP A 392 -14.71 0.47 -43.83
N LEU A 393 -15.46 0.01 -42.82
CA LEU A 393 -16.85 -0.39 -42.96
C LEU A 393 -17.79 0.80 -43.19
N ALA A 394 -17.54 1.94 -42.53
CA ALA A 394 -18.28 3.18 -42.77
C ALA A 394 -18.04 3.68 -44.22
N GLU A 395 -16.79 3.74 -44.65
CA GLU A 395 -16.46 4.14 -46.03
C GLU A 395 -17.06 3.20 -47.07
N ALA A 396 -17.04 1.89 -46.83
CA ALA A 396 -17.65 0.91 -47.71
C ALA A 396 -19.17 1.13 -47.83
N SER A 397 -19.83 1.49 -46.73
CA SER A 397 -21.26 1.85 -46.74
C SER A 397 -21.54 3.10 -47.58
N ALA A 398 -20.72 4.14 -47.48
CA ALA A 398 -20.83 5.33 -48.33
C ALA A 398 -20.66 4.99 -49.82
N LYS A 399 -19.61 4.21 -50.16
CA LYS A 399 -19.32 3.76 -51.54
C LYS A 399 -20.46 2.91 -52.11
N LEU A 400 -21.07 2.04 -51.29
CA LEU A 400 -22.23 1.24 -51.70
C LEU A 400 -23.43 2.13 -52.05
N GLY A 401 -23.70 3.17 -51.25
CA GLY A 401 -24.75 4.13 -51.52
C GLY A 401 -24.51 4.93 -52.82
N GLU A 402 -23.29 5.43 -53.02
CA GLU A 402 -22.93 6.26 -54.18
C GLU A 402 -22.88 5.48 -55.51
N ALA A 403 -22.36 4.24 -55.50
CA ALA A 403 -22.23 3.40 -56.69
C ALA A 403 -23.57 3.07 -57.36
N MET A 404 -24.68 3.26 -56.65
CA MET A 404 -26.03 2.93 -57.13
C MET A 404 -26.79 4.16 -57.65
N LYS A 405 -26.12 5.32 -57.75
CA LYS A 405 -26.65 6.54 -58.36
C LYS A 405 -26.65 6.45 -59.88
N GLY A 406 -27.77 6.01 -60.45
CA GLY A 406 -28.04 6.10 -61.90
C GLY A 406 -27.43 5.00 -62.78
N VAL A 407 -27.07 3.85 -62.20
CA VAL A 407 -26.48 2.71 -62.92
C VAL A 407 -27.43 1.51 -62.90
N ASP A 408 -27.41 0.70 -63.96
CA ASP A 408 -28.03 -0.62 -63.98
C ASP A 408 -27.53 -1.45 -62.79
N ILE A 409 -28.45 -1.85 -61.90
CA ILE A 409 -28.16 -2.48 -60.61
C ILE A 409 -27.25 -3.70 -60.79
N ASP A 410 -27.43 -4.45 -61.89
CA ASP A 410 -26.66 -5.65 -62.18
C ASP A 410 -25.21 -5.35 -62.57
N GLU A 411 -24.93 -4.21 -63.21
CA GLU A 411 -23.59 -3.81 -63.64
C GLU A 411 -22.80 -3.19 -62.47
N ALA A 412 -23.46 -2.33 -61.70
CA ALA A 412 -22.87 -1.71 -60.49
C ALA A 412 -22.56 -2.74 -59.41
N MET A 413 -23.45 -3.70 -59.19
CA MET A 413 -23.24 -4.78 -58.21
C MET A 413 -22.08 -5.70 -58.63
N LYS A 414 -21.91 -5.97 -59.93
CA LYS A 414 -20.74 -6.72 -60.42
C LYS A 414 -19.43 -5.95 -60.25
N GLU A 415 -19.43 -4.65 -60.51
CA GLU A 415 -18.22 -3.84 -60.31
C GLU A 415 -17.86 -3.73 -58.82
N ALA A 416 -18.86 -3.58 -57.94
CA ALA A 416 -18.68 -3.58 -56.49
C ALA A 416 -18.18 -4.94 -55.98
N ILE A 417 -18.76 -6.05 -56.43
CA ILE A 417 -18.29 -7.42 -56.11
C ILE A 417 -16.85 -7.60 -56.59
N SER A 418 -16.53 -7.18 -57.82
CA SER A 418 -15.16 -7.30 -58.34
C SER A 418 -14.14 -6.48 -57.56
N LYS A 419 -14.53 -5.30 -57.06
CA LYS A 419 -13.67 -4.48 -56.17
C LYS A 419 -13.53 -5.14 -54.79
N LEU A 420 -14.62 -5.63 -54.21
CA LEU A 420 -14.58 -6.37 -52.94
C LEU A 420 -13.73 -7.63 -53.04
N GLU A 421 -13.83 -8.39 -54.12
CA GLU A 421 -12.98 -9.56 -54.38
C GLU A 421 -11.50 -9.18 -54.52
N ALA A 422 -11.20 -8.04 -55.15
CA ALA A 422 -9.83 -7.53 -55.24
C ALA A 422 -9.29 -7.11 -53.86
N THR A 423 -10.07 -6.35 -53.09
CA THR A 423 -9.72 -5.96 -51.72
C THR A 423 -9.57 -7.17 -50.81
N LEU A 424 -10.47 -8.16 -50.91
CA LEU A 424 -10.38 -9.41 -50.15
C LEU A 424 -9.07 -10.14 -50.46
N LYS A 425 -8.69 -10.19 -51.74
CA LYS A 425 -7.45 -10.82 -52.17
C LYS A 425 -6.19 -10.09 -51.70
N ASP A 426 -6.22 -8.76 -51.67
CA ASP A 426 -5.14 -7.95 -51.11
C ASP A 426 -5.03 -8.18 -49.60
N LYS A 427 -6.16 -8.21 -48.87
CA LYS A 427 -6.22 -8.55 -47.44
C LYS A 427 -5.79 -9.98 -47.14
N GLU A 428 -6.11 -10.96 -47.99
CA GLU A 428 -5.56 -12.33 -47.91
C GLU A 428 -4.04 -12.36 -48.11
N GLY A 429 -3.51 -11.43 -48.91
CA GLY A 429 -2.08 -11.22 -49.09
C GLY A 429 -1.43 -10.66 -47.83
N GLU A 430 -1.97 -9.56 -47.30
CA GLU A 430 -1.54 -8.94 -46.03
C GLU A 430 -1.60 -9.95 -44.87
N LEU A 431 -2.67 -10.76 -44.79
CA LEU A 431 -2.81 -11.81 -43.78
C LEU A 431 -1.69 -12.85 -43.88
N LYS A 432 -1.32 -13.29 -45.09
CA LYS A 432 -0.22 -14.23 -45.28
C LYS A 432 1.14 -13.64 -44.93
N GLU A 433 1.35 -12.35 -45.21
CA GLU A 433 2.55 -11.64 -44.80
C GLU A 433 2.62 -11.58 -43.27
N ALA A 434 1.53 -11.20 -42.61
CA ALA A 434 1.41 -11.20 -41.15
C ALA A 434 1.59 -12.60 -40.54
N GLU A 435 1.03 -13.66 -41.12
CA GLU A 435 1.26 -15.05 -40.70
C GLU A 435 2.74 -15.44 -40.80
N THR A 436 3.41 -14.98 -41.86
CA THR A 436 4.85 -15.23 -42.05
C THR A 436 5.68 -14.48 -41.01
N GLU A 437 5.37 -13.22 -40.73
CA GLU A 437 6.02 -12.44 -39.67
C GLU A 437 5.77 -13.04 -38.28
N LEU A 438 4.58 -13.54 -38.02
CA LEU A 438 4.24 -14.24 -36.78
C LEU A 438 5.11 -15.50 -36.60
N GLU A 439 5.32 -16.30 -37.64
CA GLU A 439 6.19 -17.48 -37.58
C GLU A 439 7.68 -17.11 -37.39
N ILE A 440 8.12 -16.00 -38.00
CA ILE A 440 9.47 -15.45 -37.76
C ILE A 440 9.59 -15.03 -36.28
N SER A 441 8.61 -14.32 -35.74
CA SER A 441 8.57 -13.88 -34.35
C SER A 441 8.54 -15.06 -33.38
N LYS A 442 7.74 -16.11 -33.64
CA LYS A 442 7.76 -17.36 -32.85
C LYS A 442 9.13 -18.03 -32.85
N THR A 443 9.80 -18.04 -34.00
CA THR A 443 11.15 -18.59 -34.11
C THR A 443 12.14 -17.78 -33.27
N ALA A 444 12.07 -16.45 -33.34
CA ALA A 444 12.89 -15.54 -32.53
C ALA A 444 12.61 -15.68 -31.02
N LEU A 445 11.35 -15.91 -30.64
CA LEU A 445 10.94 -16.18 -29.26
C LEU A 445 11.59 -17.48 -28.75
N ASN A 446 11.47 -18.58 -29.50
CA ASN A 446 12.13 -19.85 -29.15
C ASN A 446 13.65 -19.71 -28.98
N ASP A 447 14.30 -18.94 -29.86
CA ASP A 447 15.73 -18.65 -29.75
C ASP A 447 16.05 -17.84 -28.48
N THR A 448 15.16 -16.95 -28.06
CA THR A 448 15.29 -16.15 -26.85
C THR A 448 15.08 -17.00 -25.60
N GLU A 449 14.07 -17.87 -25.57
CA GLU A 449 13.84 -18.84 -24.49
C GLU A 449 15.05 -19.77 -24.29
N LYS A 450 15.67 -20.20 -25.39
CA LYS A 450 16.91 -20.98 -25.33
C LYS A 450 18.05 -20.18 -24.70
N LYS A 451 18.24 -18.92 -25.10
CA LYS A 451 19.24 -18.03 -24.48
C LYS A 451 18.95 -17.78 -23.00
N LEU A 452 17.68 -17.65 -22.63
CA LEU A 452 17.26 -17.51 -21.23
C LEU A 452 17.66 -18.75 -20.43
N THR A 453 17.38 -19.95 -20.95
CA THR A 453 17.78 -21.23 -20.33
C THR A 453 19.30 -21.34 -20.16
N ASP A 454 20.07 -20.96 -21.19
CA ASP A 454 21.53 -20.92 -21.12
C ASP A 454 22.02 -19.92 -20.05
N THR A 455 21.32 -18.80 -19.89
CA THR A 455 21.64 -17.76 -18.91
C THR A 455 21.30 -18.19 -17.49
N GLN A 456 20.15 -18.84 -17.27
CA GLN A 456 19.79 -19.45 -15.99
C GLN A 456 20.81 -20.51 -15.55
N THR A 457 21.30 -21.32 -16.49
CA THR A 457 22.35 -22.32 -16.22
C THR A 457 23.66 -21.65 -15.78
N LYS A 458 24.04 -20.55 -16.43
CA LYS A 458 25.22 -19.75 -16.02
C LYS A 458 25.00 -19.12 -14.66
N LEU A 459 23.81 -18.59 -14.38
CA LEU A 459 23.46 -17.99 -13.09
C LEU A 459 23.61 -19.01 -11.95
N ALA A 460 23.05 -20.22 -12.11
CA ALA A 460 23.19 -21.29 -11.12
C ALA A 460 24.66 -21.68 -10.87
N THR A 461 25.50 -21.65 -11.92
CA THR A 461 26.94 -21.90 -11.79
C THR A 461 27.62 -20.79 -10.99
N THR A 462 27.25 -19.52 -11.24
CA THR A 462 27.77 -18.36 -10.53
C THR A 462 27.33 -18.34 -9.07
N GLU A 463 26.07 -18.69 -8.77
CA GLU A 463 25.57 -18.82 -7.39
C GLU A 463 26.33 -19.89 -6.60
N SER A 464 26.61 -21.03 -7.23
CA SER A 464 27.46 -22.06 -6.60
C SER A 464 28.85 -21.53 -6.28
N ALA A 465 29.47 -20.78 -7.20
CA ALA A 465 30.78 -20.17 -6.97
C ALA A 465 30.74 -19.09 -5.88
N LEU A 466 29.64 -18.34 -5.78
CA LEU A 466 29.42 -17.36 -4.72
C LEU A 466 29.33 -18.03 -3.35
N ASN A 467 28.56 -19.11 -3.24
CA ASN A 467 28.44 -19.90 -2.00
C ASN A 467 29.81 -20.44 -1.55
N ASP A 468 30.62 -20.95 -2.49
CA ASP A 468 31.98 -21.40 -2.19
C ASP A 468 32.87 -20.25 -1.68
N THR A 469 32.74 -19.06 -2.28
CA THR A 469 33.48 -17.86 -1.86
C THR A 469 33.03 -17.38 -0.47
N GLN A 470 31.74 -17.41 -0.17
CA GLN A 470 31.20 -17.02 1.13
C GLN A 470 31.65 -17.99 2.23
N LYS A 471 31.76 -19.29 1.91
CA LYS A 471 32.36 -20.28 2.80
C LYS A 471 33.84 -19.97 3.07
N GLN A 472 34.62 -19.68 2.03
CA GLN A 472 36.03 -19.28 2.19
C GLN A 472 36.17 -18.03 3.06
N LEU A 473 35.28 -17.04 2.89
CA LEU A 473 35.26 -15.84 3.72
C LEU A 473 34.98 -16.18 5.20
N SER A 474 34.01 -17.05 5.47
CA SER A 474 33.71 -17.53 6.83
C SER A 474 34.92 -18.22 7.48
N ASP A 475 35.62 -19.08 6.72
CA ASP A 475 36.84 -19.76 7.19
C ASP A 475 37.95 -18.74 7.53
N VAL A 476 38.11 -17.70 6.70
CA VAL A 476 39.09 -16.61 6.94
C VAL A 476 38.70 -15.79 8.17
N THR A 477 37.43 -15.44 8.35
CA THR A 477 36.94 -14.73 9.54
C THR A 477 37.19 -15.54 10.80
N GLN A 478 36.93 -16.85 10.78
CA GLN A 478 37.22 -17.73 11.92
C GLN A 478 38.71 -17.77 12.25
N ALA A 479 39.58 -17.87 11.23
CA ALA A 479 41.03 -17.83 11.41
C ALA A 479 41.48 -16.49 12.02
N GLN A 480 40.87 -15.37 11.61
CA GLN A 480 41.14 -14.05 12.19
C GLN A 480 40.76 -13.99 13.67
N THR A 481 39.61 -14.53 14.07
CA THR A 481 39.20 -14.59 15.48
C THR A 481 40.16 -15.43 16.33
N GLN A 482 40.64 -16.55 15.79
CA GLN A 482 41.64 -17.38 16.47
C GLN A 482 42.97 -16.64 16.64
N LEU A 483 43.42 -15.92 15.61
CA LEU A 483 44.61 -15.07 15.65
C LEU A 483 44.49 -13.96 16.71
N GLN A 484 43.35 -13.27 16.77
CA GLN A 484 43.10 -12.25 17.80
C GLN A 484 43.14 -12.83 19.22
N SER A 485 42.57 -14.03 19.42
CA SER A 485 42.61 -14.73 20.70
C SER A 485 44.04 -15.11 21.09
N ALA A 486 44.84 -15.58 20.13
CA ALA A 486 46.25 -15.92 20.36
C ALA A 486 47.10 -14.68 20.67
N ILE A 487 46.83 -13.54 20.02
CA ILE A 487 47.47 -12.25 20.33
C ILE A 487 47.16 -11.85 21.78
N LYS A 488 45.89 -11.91 22.19
CA LYS A 488 45.48 -11.56 23.56
C LYS A 488 46.15 -12.46 24.62
N GLU A 489 46.30 -13.75 24.33
CA GLU A 489 47.03 -14.67 25.19
C GLU A 489 48.52 -14.31 25.28
N LEU A 490 49.15 -13.95 24.16
CA LEU A 490 50.53 -13.49 24.15
C LEU A 490 50.70 -12.17 24.93
N GLU A 491 49.78 -11.22 24.80
CA GLU A 491 49.76 -9.98 25.56
C GLU A 491 49.68 -10.23 27.07
N ASN A 492 48.79 -11.13 27.50
CA ASN A 492 48.68 -11.53 28.92
C ASN A 492 50.00 -12.16 29.42
N ARG A 493 50.61 -13.05 28.64
CA ARG A 493 51.88 -13.68 29.00
C ARG A 493 53.03 -12.67 29.08
N ILE A 494 53.05 -11.66 28.21
CA ILE A 494 54.02 -10.56 28.29
C ILE A 494 53.82 -9.78 29.60
N LEU A 495 52.57 -9.46 29.96
CA LEU A 495 52.23 -8.76 31.20
C LEU A 495 52.67 -9.56 32.44
N GLU A 496 52.48 -10.88 32.46
CA GLU A 496 52.96 -11.77 33.53
C GLU A 496 54.50 -11.76 33.65
N ILE A 497 55.21 -11.74 32.52
CA ILE A 497 56.68 -11.67 32.52
C ILE A 497 57.14 -10.30 33.03
N GLU A 498 56.51 -9.20 32.61
CA GLU A 498 56.85 -7.84 33.06
C GLU A 498 56.60 -7.63 34.56
N THR A 499 55.47 -8.14 35.07
CA THR A 499 55.14 -8.09 36.50
C THR A 499 56.11 -8.93 37.33
N GLY A 500 56.40 -10.16 36.90
CA GLY A 500 57.41 -11.02 37.55
C GLY A 500 58.82 -10.44 37.53
N ALA A 501 59.21 -9.77 36.44
CA ALA A 501 60.49 -9.06 36.35
C ALA A 501 60.57 -7.88 37.32
N ASN A 502 59.49 -7.11 37.47
CA ASN A 502 59.40 -5.99 38.41
C ASN A 502 59.43 -6.45 39.88
N GLU A 503 58.76 -7.55 40.22
CA GLU A 503 58.84 -8.15 41.57
C GLU A 503 60.27 -8.62 41.90
N GLY A 504 60.95 -9.27 40.94
CA GLY A 504 62.35 -9.68 41.07
C GLY A 504 63.30 -8.49 41.26
N PHE A 505 63.08 -7.39 40.53
CA PHE A 505 63.88 -6.17 40.65
C PHE A 505 63.66 -5.45 42.00
N GLY A 506 62.42 -5.43 42.50
CA GLY A 506 62.06 -4.86 43.80
C GLY A 506 62.68 -5.60 44.98
N LEU A 507 62.69 -6.93 44.95
CA LEU A 507 63.37 -7.78 45.95
C LEU A 507 64.88 -7.54 45.98
N TYR A 508 65.51 -7.41 44.81
CA TYR A 508 66.94 -7.12 44.70
C TYR A 508 67.30 -5.74 45.24
N LEU A 509 66.53 -4.71 44.90
CA LEU A 509 66.72 -3.35 45.40
C LEU A 509 66.52 -3.28 46.92
N GLY A 510 65.51 -3.97 47.45
CA GLY A 510 65.26 -4.07 48.89
C GLY A 510 66.41 -4.73 49.66
N LEU A 511 67.01 -5.79 49.11
CA LEU A 511 68.18 -6.44 49.70
C LEU A 511 69.41 -5.53 49.70
N VAL A 512 69.66 -4.81 48.59
CA VAL A 512 70.80 -3.87 48.48
C VAL A 512 70.64 -2.69 49.43
N VAL A 513 69.45 -2.09 49.52
CA VAL A 513 69.14 -1.00 50.45
C VAL A 513 69.25 -1.48 51.91
N GLY A 514 68.73 -2.67 52.22
CA GLY A 514 68.87 -3.29 53.55
C GLY A 514 70.33 -3.51 53.96
N LEU A 515 71.18 -3.94 53.01
CA LEU A 515 72.62 -4.08 53.22
C LEU A 515 73.32 -2.73 53.47
N ILE A 516 72.98 -1.70 52.70
CA ILE A 516 73.53 -0.35 52.87
C ILE A 516 73.12 0.26 54.22
N ILE A 517 71.84 0.12 54.60
CA ILE A 517 71.34 0.58 55.91
C ILE A 517 72.02 -0.20 57.05
N GLY A 518 72.16 -1.52 56.92
CA GLY A 518 72.84 -2.36 57.90
C GLY A 518 74.31 -1.97 58.10
N ILE A 519 75.03 -1.68 57.02
CA ILE A 519 76.41 -1.17 57.06
C ILE A 519 76.46 0.22 57.71
N GLY A 520 75.52 1.10 57.38
CA GLY A 520 75.40 2.44 57.98
C GLY A 520 75.13 2.42 59.48
N ILE A 521 74.24 1.54 59.95
CA ILE A 521 73.95 1.34 61.38
C ILE A 521 75.16 0.75 62.09
N ALA A 522 75.84 -0.25 61.51
CA ALA A 522 77.05 -0.83 62.07
C ALA A 522 78.19 0.20 62.18
N TYR A 523 78.35 1.08 61.18
CA TYR A 523 79.31 2.18 61.19
C TYR A 523 78.97 3.22 62.27
N ALA A 524 77.70 3.62 62.40
CA ALA A 524 77.24 4.56 63.42
C ALA A 524 77.39 4.01 64.86
N LEU A 525 77.12 2.72 65.07
CA LEU A 525 77.32 2.05 66.36
C LEU A 525 78.80 1.91 66.72
N ARG A 526 79.69 1.74 65.73
CA ARG A 526 81.14 1.68 65.93
C ARG A 526 81.72 3.05 66.30
N ARG A 527 81.24 4.12 65.67
CA ARG A 527 81.64 5.51 65.97
C ARG A 527 81.15 6.05 67.32
N LYS A 528 80.18 5.38 67.95
CA LYS A 528 79.66 5.72 69.29
C LYS A 528 80.41 5.01 70.42
N ARG A 529 81.33 4.08 70.10
CA ARG A 529 82.20 3.34 71.04
C ARG A 529 83.65 3.85 71.06
N GLU A 530 84.01 4.74 70.14
CA GLU A 530 85.20 5.59 70.19
C GLU A 530 84.82 6.95 70.76
#